data_AF-A0A1J3IS06-F1
#
_entry.id   AF-A0A1J3IS06-F1
#
_cell.length_a   1.000
_cell.length_b   1.000
_cell.length_c   1.000
_cell.angle_alpha   90.00
_cell.angle_beta   90.00
_cell.angle_gamma   90.00
#
_symmetry.space_group_name_H-M   'P 1'
#
loop_
_entity.id
_entity.type
_entity.pdbx_description
1 polymer ?
#
loop_
_entity_poly.entity_id
_entity_poly.type
_entity_poly.pdbx_seq_one_letter_code
_entity_poly.pdbx_strand_id
1 'polypeptide(L)'
;LWHQHLSPTLHTTLQKVSQKIEQVQKWSGPHIETLNSKWIPSIKDACVTLTIYLEPKVQYLTDKSIEVLSMSKEAFTPHLIQGFDVSCYYLEVIRTHTHPYASQIMTIAKPHLEKVQVILEPYTENLRHGFKKLVNSTKIYHQQAQEMLKNNEVTRPVATMDLAWVGATALIGFPLIFIIKLLSAISNPKRKKRYGHKQETITGYRRAKRRHPHH
;
A
#
# COMPACT_ATOMS: atom_id res chain seq x y z
N LEU A 1 -48.86 15.73 -40.86
CA LEU A 1 -47.42 15.34 -40.90
C LEU A 1 -47.07 14.25 -39.89
N TRP A 2 -47.53 14.31 -38.62
CA TRP A 2 -47.24 13.30 -37.59
C TRP A 2 -47.76 11.87 -37.90
N HIS A 3 -48.99 11.75 -38.40
CA HIS A 3 -49.63 10.45 -38.63
C HIS A 3 -49.21 9.73 -39.92
N GLN A 4 -48.80 10.46 -40.96
CA GLN A 4 -48.51 9.88 -42.29
C GLN A 4 -47.05 9.46 -42.48
N HIS A 5 -46.08 10.08 -41.79
CA HIS A 5 -44.65 9.81 -41.99
C HIS A 5 -43.92 9.21 -40.80
N LEU A 6 -44.36 9.47 -39.55
CA LEU A 6 -43.68 8.98 -38.34
C LEU A 6 -44.23 7.62 -37.86
N SER A 7 -45.55 7.42 -37.92
CA SER A 7 -46.21 6.19 -37.45
C SER A 7 -45.81 4.91 -38.21
N PRO A 8 -45.74 4.89 -39.56
CA PRO A 8 -45.42 3.67 -40.31
C PRO A 8 -43.96 3.23 -40.12
N THR A 9 -43.07 4.22 -40.02
CA THR A 9 -41.62 4.04 -39.88
C THR A 9 -41.28 3.48 -38.49
N LEU A 10 -41.98 3.94 -37.45
CA LEU A 10 -41.87 3.37 -36.10
C LEU A 10 -42.40 1.93 -36.05
N HIS A 11 -43.56 1.64 -36.63
CA HIS A 11 -44.12 0.29 -36.61
C HIS A 11 -43.23 -0.72 -37.36
N THR A 12 -42.69 -0.34 -38.52
CA THR A 12 -41.79 -1.20 -39.30
C THR A 12 -40.45 -1.45 -38.60
N THR A 13 -39.89 -0.46 -37.90
CA THR A 13 -38.68 -0.66 -37.09
C THR A 13 -38.95 -1.56 -35.88
N LEU A 14 -40.08 -1.37 -35.19
CA LEU A 14 -40.48 -2.22 -34.05
C LEU A 14 -40.66 -3.68 -34.47
N GLN A 15 -41.33 -3.90 -35.61
CA GLN A 15 -41.56 -5.24 -36.16
C GLN A 15 -40.24 -5.93 -36.55
N LYS A 16 -39.30 -5.19 -37.16
CA LYS A 16 -37.96 -5.72 -37.48
C LYS A 16 -37.13 -6.05 -36.22
N VAL A 17 -37.21 -5.21 -35.19
CA VAL A 17 -36.55 -5.48 -33.92
C VAL A 17 -37.13 -6.73 -33.26
N SER A 18 -38.46 -6.87 -33.23
CA SER A 18 -39.14 -8.06 -32.70
C SER A 18 -38.72 -9.33 -33.43
N GLN A 19 -38.68 -9.30 -34.77
CA GLN A 19 -38.24 -10.45 -35.58
C GLN A 19 -36.77 -10.82 -35.31
N LYS A 20 -35.89 -9.83 -35.12
CA LYS A 20 -34.49 -10.10 -34.78
C LYS A 20 -34.33 -10.68 -33.38
N ILE A 21 -35.09 -10.20 -32.40
CA ILE A 21 -35.09 -10.75 -31.04
C ILE A 21 -35.56 -12.22 -31.07
N GLU A 22 -36.62 -12.52 -31.82
CA GLU A 22 -37.16 -13.87 -31.95
C GLU A 22 -36.17 -14.82 -32.67
N GLN A 23 -35.47 -14.35 -33.70
CA GLN A 23 -34.37 -15.09 -34.34
C GLN A 23 -33.22 -15.38 -33.38
N VAL A 24 -32.80 -14.37 -32.60
CA VAL A 24 -31.73 -14.53 -31.61
C VAL A 24 -32.14 -15.53 -30.54
N GLN A 25 -33.38 -15.47 -30.06
CA GLN A 25 -33.92 -16.38 -29.06
C GLN A 25 -34.01 -17.83 -29.58
N LYS A 26 -34.44 -18.02 -30.83
CA LYS A 26 -34.48 -19.35 -31.48
C LYS A 26 -33.09 -19.91 -31.73
N TRP A 27 -32.11 -19.06 -32.03
CA TRP A 27 -30.71 -19.45 -32.18
C TRP A 27 -30.05 -19.76 -30.83
N SER A 28 -30.34 -19.00 -29.78
CA SER A 28 -29.73 -19.19 -28.46
C SER A 28 -30.35 -20.32 -27.65
N GLY A 29 -31.63 -20.67 -27.87
CA GLY A 29 -32.35 -21.71 -27.12
C GLY A 29 -31.59 -23.05 -27.02
N PRO A 30 -31.17 -23.67 -28.13
CA PRO A 30 -30.42 -24.92 -28.12
C PRO A 30 -29.06 -24.81 -27.40
N HIS A 31 -28.41 -23.65 -27.51
CA HIS A 31 -27.14 -23.39 -26.85
C HIS A 31 -27.31 -23.25 -25.34
N ILE A 32 -28.33 -22.54 -24.88
CA ILE A 32 -28.68 -22.40 -23.46
C ILE A 32 -29.09 -23.76 -22.86
N GLU A 33 -29.89 -24.53 -23.59
CA GLU A 33 -30.30 -25.87 -23.16
C GLU A 33 -29.10 -26.83 -23.07
N THR A 34 -28.18 -26.79 -24.03
CA THR A 34 -26.94 -27.58 -23.98
C THR A 34 -26.02 -27.12 -22.83
N LEU A 35 -25.95 -25.82 -22.56
CA LEU A 35 -25.19 -25.26 -21.45
C LEU A 35 -25.74 -25.78 -20.12
N ASN A 36 -27.05 -25.67 -19.92
CA ASN A 36 -27.72 -26.06 -18.69
C ASN A 36 -27.76 -27.57 -18.46
N SER A 37 -28.00 -28.36 -19.51
CA SER A 37 -28.17 -29.82 -19.38
C SER A 37 -26.87 -30.61 -19.41
N LYS A 38 -25.83 -30.13 -20.13
CA LYS A 38 -24.62 -30.92 -20.38
C LYS A 38 -23.36 -30.30 -19.78
N TRP A 39 -23.12 -29.01 -20.03
CA TRP A 39 -21.89 -28.35 -19.61
C TRP A 39 -21.89 -28.02 -18.12
N ILE A 40 -22.95 -27.41 -17.58
CA ILE A 40 -23.03 -27.05 -16.16
C ILE A 40 -22.88 -28.31 -15.26
N PRO A 41 -23.58 -29.43 -15.52
CA PRO A 41 -23.42 -30.63 -14.70
C PRO A 41 -22.04 -31.25 -14.83
N SER A 42 -21.46 -31.27 -16.04
CA SER A 42 -20.11 -31.83 -16.27
C SER A 42 -19.02 -31.02 -15.56
N ILE A 43 -19.10 -29.69 -15.59
CA ILE A 43 -18.16 -28.82 -14.86
C ILE A 43 -18.33 -29.03 -13.36
N LYS A 44 -19.57 -29.13 -12.87
CA LYS A 44 -19.85 -29.38 -11.45
C LYS A 44 -19.24 -30.72 -11.00
N ASP A 45 -19.43 -31.77 -11.79
CA ASP A 45 -18.91 -33.11 -11.47
C ASP A 45 -17.37 -33.17 -11.50
N ALA A 46 -16.75 -32.51 -12.49
CA ALA A 46 -15.30 -32.35 -12.54
C ALA A 46 -14.75 -31.56 -11.34
N CYS A 47 -15.44 -30.48 -10.93
CA CYS A 47 -15.08 -29.71 -9.74
C CYS A 47 -15.18 -30.56 -8.46
N VAL A 48 -16.28 -31.29 -8.27
CA VAL A 48 -16.47 -32.15 -7.09
C VAL A 48 -15.40 -33.25 -7.05
N THR A 49 -15.10 -33.87 -8.19
CA THR A 49 -14.06 -34.90 -8.30
C THR A 49 -12.68 -34.34 -7.96
N LEU A 50 -12.36 -33.15 -8.45
CA LEU A 50 -11.12 -32.46 -8.09
C LEU A 50 -11.06 -32.15 -6.60
N THR A 51 -12.14 -31.64 -6.00
CA THR A 51 -12.22 -31.38 -4.56
C THR A 51 -11.95 -32.65 -3.76
N ILE A 52 -12.62 -33.77 -4.07
CA ILE A 52 -12.42 -35.05 -3.37
C ILE A 52 -10.96 -35.53 -3.43
N TYR A 53 -10.27 -35.31 -4.56
CA TYR A 53 -8.88 -35.73 -4.73
C TYR A 53 -7.87 -34.80 -4.05
N LEU A 54 -8.10 -33.48 -4.13
CA LEU A 54 -7.17 -32.45 -3.64
C LEU A 54 -7.33 -32.19 -2.14
N GLU A 55 -8.55 -32.22 -1.61
CA GLU A 55 -8.86 -31.95 -0.21
C GLU A 55 -8.01 -32.76 0.77
N PRO A 56 -7.91 -34.10 0.69
CA PRO A 56 -7.10 -34.87 1.62
C PRO A 56 -5.60 -34.57 1.48
N LYS A 57 -5.12 -34.22 0.29
CA LYS A 57 -3.69 -33.88 0.07
C LYS A 57 -3.34 -32.52 0.65
N VAL A 58 -4.22 -31.54 0.51
CA VAL A 58 -4.05 -30.21 1.09
C VAL A 58 -4.13 -30.29 2.61
N GLN A 59 -5.09 -31.04 3.15
CA GLN A 59 -5.19 -31.29 4.59
C GLN A 59 -3.92 -31.96 5.13
N TYR A 60 -3.46 -33.05 4.50
CA TYR A 60 -2.21 -33.72 4.88
C TYR A 60 -0.98 -32.80 4.84
N LEU A 61 -0.80 -32.01 3.78
CA LEU A 61 0.30 -31.05 3.66
C LEU A 61 0.20 -29.96 4.74
N THR A 62 -1.02 -29.49 5.02
CA THR A 62 -1.26 -28.48 6.06
C THR A 62 -0.90 -29.04 7.43
N ASP A 63 -1.40 -30.23 7.78
CA ASP A 63 -1.12 -30.89 9.06
C ASP A 63 0.39 -31.15 9.23
N LYS A 64 1.06 -31.67 8.20
CA LYS A 64 2.50 -31.93 8.25
C LYS A 64 3.31 -30.62 8.37
N SER A 65 2.86 -29.55 7.71
CA SER A 65 3.49 -28.24 7.83
C SER A 65 3.35 -27.66 9.24
N ILE A 66 2.19 -27.83 9.87
CA ILE A 66 1.93 -27.40 11.24
C ILE A 66 2.81 -28.19 12.23
N GLU A 67 2.91 -29.51 12.06
CA GLU A 67 3.76 -30.38 12.89
C GLU A 67 5.24 -29.96 12.80
N VAL A 68 5.76 -29.80 11.58
CA VAL A 68 7.16 -29.38 11.37
C VAL A 68 7.39 -27.98 11.95
N LEU A 69 6.44 -27.06 11.79
CA LEU A 69 6.55 -25.71 12.35
C LEU A 69 6.49 -25.73 13.88
N SER A 70 5.67 -26.58 14.50
CA SER A 70 5.63 -26.71 15.96
C SER A 70 6.91 -27.33 16.50
N MET A 71 7.42 -28.38 15.88
CA MET A 71 8.71 -29.01 16.23
C MET A 71 9.87 -28.02 16.08
N SER A 72 9.90 -27.29 14.97
CA SER A 72 10.87 -26.22 14.73
C SER A 72 10.79 -25.16 15.83
N LYS A 73 9.58 -24.67 16.13
CA LYS A 73 9.38 -23.70 17.21
C LYS A 73 9.91 -24.22 18.54
N GLU A 74 9.60 -25.46 18.92
CA GLU A 74 10.05 -26.07 20.16
C GLU A 74 11.57 -26.22 20.20
N ALA A 75 12.20 -26.66 19.11
CA ALA A 75 13.65 -26.77 19.00
C ALA A 75 14.36 -25.41 19.08
N PHE A 76 13.80 -24.35 18.47
CA PHE A 76 14.40 -23.02 18.49
C PHE A 76 14.11 -22.24 19.77
N THR A 77 13.02 -22.54 20.49
CA THR A 77 12.62 -21.81 21.71
C THR A 77 13.76 -21.67 22.73
N PRO A 78 14.46 -22.73 23.17
CA PRO A 78 15.54 -22.58 24.16
C PRO A 78 16.70 -21.73 23.64
N HIS A 79 17.05 -21.86 22.36
CA HIS A 79 18.14 -21.09 21.75
C HIS A 79 17.80 -19.62 21.56
N LEU A 80 16.55 -19.31 21.22
CA LEU A 80 16.07 -17.94 21.13
C LEU A 80 16.04 -17.29 22.52
N ILE A 81 15.49 -17.98 23.54
CA ILE A 81 15.48 -17.49 24.93
C ILE A 81 16.91 -17.23 25.39
N GLN A 82 17.82 -18.19 25.21
CA GLN A 82 19.22 -18.02 25.60
C GLN A 82 19.89 -16.85 24.85
N GLY A 83 19.68 -16.73 23.54
CA GLY A 83 20.20 -15.63 22.74
C GLY A 83 19.67 -14.27 23.19
N PHE A 84 18.37 -14.19 23.52
CA PHE A 84 17.77 -12.98 24.08
C PHE A 84 18.32 -12.67 25.47
N ASP A 85 18.46 -13.64 26.37
CA ASP A 85 19.00 -13.44 27.71
C ASP A 85 20.43 -12.88 27.66
N VAL A 86 21.29 -13.47 26.83
CA VAL A 86 22.66 -12.97 26.62
C VAL A 86 22.63 -11.54 26.09
N SER A 87 21.77 -11.26 25.11
CA SER A 87 21.64 -9.91 24.53
C SER A 87 21.14 -8.89 25.54
N CYS A 88 20.13 -9.25 26.33
CA CYS A 88 19.58 -8.44 27.41
C CYS A 88 20.63 -8.15 28.47
N TYR A 89 21.41 -9.16 28.88
CA TYR A 89 22.53 -9.00 29.80
C TYR A 89 23.56 -7.97 29.27
N TYR A 90 24.00 -8.12 28.02
CA TYR A 90 24.94 -7.15 27.43
C TYR A 90 24.35 -5.74 27.31
N LEU A 91 23.08 -5.61 26.94
CA LEU A 91 22.40 -4.32 26.91
C LEU A 91 22.31 -3.69 28.31
N GLU A 92 22.05 -4.49 29.34
CA GLU A 92 22.02 -4.03 30.73
C GLU A 92 23.40 -3.56 31.19
N VAL A 93 24.47 -4.30 30.88
CA VAL A 93 25.86 -3.90 31.14
C VAL A 93 26.21 -2.60 30.41
N ILE A 94 25.89 -2.48 29.12
CA ILE A 94 26.12 -1.25 28.37
C ILE A 94 25.32 -0.09 28.99
N ARG A 95 24.07 -0.35 29.37
CA ARG A 95 23.20 0.66 30.01
C ARG A 95 23.78 1.11 31.33
N THR A 96 24.24 0.22 32.21
CA THR A 96 24.80 0.59 33.52
C THR A 96 26.07 1.43 33.35
N HIS A 97 26.92 1.08 32.39
CA HIS A 97 28.12 1.86 32.07
C HIS A 97 27.82 3.19 31.39
N THR A 98 26.82 3.24 30.51
CA THR A 98 26.48 4.45 29.74
C THR A 98 25.60 5.42 30.55
N HIS A 99 24.82 4.91 31.50
CA HIS A 99 23.90 5.70 32.33
C HIS A 99 24.54 6.94 32.98
N PRO A 100 25.71 6.87 33.66
CA PRO A 100 26.32 8.06 34.25
C PRO A 100 26.70 9.10 33.18
N TYR A 101 27.17 8.68 32.01
CA TYR A 101 27.52 9.59 30.92
C TYR A 101 26.29 10.21 30.28
N ALA A 102 25.25 9.42 30.01
CA ALA A 102 23.97 9.93 29.50
C ALA A 102 23.33 10.91 30.49
N SER A 103 23.40 10.63 31.79
CA SER A 103 22.96 11.53 32.85
C SER A 103 23.75 12.84 32.85
N GLN A 104 25.09 12.79 32.73
CA GLN A 104 25.93 13.98 32.63
C GLN A 104 25.65 14.81 31.37
N ILE A 105 25.50 14.17 30.21
CA ILE A 105 25.13 14.87 28.98
C ILE A 105 23.75 15.52 29.15
N MET A 106 22.80 14.81 29.76
CA MET A 106 21.46 15.35 30.03
C MET A 106 21.52 16.53 31.00
N THR A 107 22.30 16.47 32.09
CA THR A 107 22.40 17.60 33.04
C THR A 107 23.04 18.82 32.40
N ILE A 108 24.05 18.64 31.55
CA ILE A 108 24.67 19.73 30.78
C ILE A 108 23.69 20.28 29.74
N ALA A 109 22.99 19.40 28.99
CA ALA A 109 22.10 19.78 27.91
C ALA A 109 20.76 20.35 28.41
N LYS A 110 20.28 19.95 29.58
CA LYS A 110 18.98 20.33 30.16
C LYS A 110 18.70 21.83 30.08
N PRO A 111 19.56 22.75 30.58
CA PRO A 111 19.29 24.18 30.49
C PRO A 111 19.24 24.70 29.05
N HIS A 112 19.98 24.08 28.11
CA HIS A 112 19.94 24.45 26.70
C HIS A 112 18.68 23.94 26.02
N LEU A 113 18.25 22.73 26.34
CA LEU A 113 17.03 22.13 25.81
C LEU A 113 15.78 22.85 26.33
N GLU A 114 15.75 23.24 27.61
CA GLU A 114 14.69 24.06 28.19
C GLU A 114 14.58 25.42 27.50
N LYS A 115 15.72 26.09 27.21
CA LYS A 115 15.72 27.33 26.42
C LYS A 115 15.17 27.14 25.02
N VAL A 116 15.59 26.08 24.32
CA VAL A 116 15.08 25.75 22.98
C VAL A 116 13.59 25.43 23.03
N GLN A 117 13.13 24.71 24.06
CA GLN A 117 11.73 24.39 24.25
C GLN A 117 10.87 25.64 24.43
N VAL A 118 11.30 26.60 25.27
CA VAL A 118 10.61 27.88 25.44
C VAL A 118 10.58 28.69 24.14
N ILE A 119 11.67 28.68 23.36
CA ILE A 119 11.72 29.36 22.05
C ILE A 119 10.78 28.67 21.03
N LEU A 120 10.64 27.35 21.11
CA LEU A 120 9.84 26.55 20.19
C LEU A 120 8.36 26.41 20.61
N GLU A 121 8.03 26.75 21.85
CA GLU A 121 6.67 26.77 22.38
C GLU A 121 5.68 27.54 21.50
N PRO A 122 5.95 28.79 21.06
CA PRO A 122 5.03 29.52 20.17
C PRO A 122 4.87 28.83 18.80
N TYR A 123 5.90 28.16 18.29
CA TYR A 123 5.80 27.41 17.04
C TYR A 123 4.95 26.16 17.18
N THR A 124 5.10 25.46 18.30
CA THR A 124 4.28 24.28 18.64
C THR A 124 2.82 24.67 18.84
N GLU A 125 2.56 25.84 19.44
CA GLU A 125 1.21 26.39 19.61
C GLU A 125 0.57 26.76 18.28
N ASN A 126 1.33 27.39 17.38
CA ASN A 126 0.87 27.71 16.04
C ASN A 126 0.55 26.45 15.22
N LEU A 127 1.38 25.41 15.32
CA LEU A 127 1.10 24.11 14.70
C LEU A 127 -0.17 23.49 15.27
N ARG A 128 -0.31 23.45 16.60
CA ARG A 128 -1.51 22.94 17.28
C ARG A 128 -2.76 23.69 16.84
N HIS A 129 -2.68 25.02 16.77
CA HIS A 129 -3.78 25.86 16.34
C HIS A 129 -4.14 25.61 14.85
N GLY A 130 -3.13 25.51 13.98
CA GLY A 130 -3.31 25.16 12.57
C GLY A 130 -3.98 23.79 12.38
N PHE A 131 -3.49 22.77 13.08
CA PHE A 131 -4.10 21.43 13.09
C PHE A 131 -5.53 21.45 13.62
N LYS A 132 -5.79 22.17 14.72
CA LYS A 132 -7.15 22.31 15.28
C LYS A 132 -8.10 22.99 14.28
N LYS A 133 -7.63 24.04 13.58
CA LYS A 133 -8.41 24.72 12.54
C LYS A 133 -8.70 23.79 11.36
N LEU A 134 -7.71 23.01 10.92
CA LEU A 134 -7.88 22.02 9.85
C LEU A 134 -8.90 20.95 10.25
N VAL A 135 -8.74 20.32 11.42
CA VAL A 135 -9.67 19.31 11.92
C VAL A 135 -11.09 19.86 12.03
N ASN A 136 -11.25 21.07 12.58
CA ASN A 136 -12.56 21.72 12.67
C ASN A 136 -13.15 22.01 11.28
N SER A 137 -12.35 22.47 10.33
CA SER A 137 -12.80 22.72 8.96
C SER A 137 -13.22 21.43 8.26
N THR A 138 -12.43 20.36 8.38
CA THR A 138 -12.77 19.04 7.84
C THR A 138 -14.04 18.50 8.48
N LYS A 139 -14.25 18.71 9.78
CA LYS A 139 -15.49 18.32 10.48
C LYS A 139 -16.71 19.04 9.91
N ILE A 140 -16.61 20.36 9.69
CA ILE A 140 -17.70 21.16 9.09
C ILE A 140 -17.99 20.68 7.66
N TYR A 141 -16.95 20.50 6.83
CA TYR A 141 -17.12 20.00 5.46
C TYR A 141 -17.68 18.58 5.42
N HIS A 142 -17.22 17.70 6.30
CA HIS A 142 -17.73 16.34 6.41
C HIS A 142 -19.20 16.33 6.83
N GLN A 143 -19.57 17.15 7.81
CA GLN A 143 -20.97 17.29 8.25
C GLN A 143 -21.85 17.85 7.13
N GLN A 144 -21.39 18.89 6.42
CA GLN A 144 -22.10 19.48 5.28
C GLN A 144 -22.25 18.48 4.12
N ALA A 145 -21.20 17.71 3.80
CA ALA A 145 -21.26 16.66 2.81
C ALA A 145 -22.21 15.53 3.25
N GLN A 146 -22.16 15.13 4.51
CA GLN A 146 -23.03 14.10 5.07
C GLN A 146 -24.52 14.52 5.04
N GLU A 147 -24.82 15.79 5.33
CA GLU A 147 -26.17 16.36 5.19
C GLU A 147 -26.62 16.40 3.71
N MET A 148 -25.75 16.84 2.79
CA MET A 148 -26.02 16.82 1.34
C MET A 148 -26.26 15.39 0.79
N LEU A 149 -25.49 14.40 1.26
CA LEU A 149 -25.65 13.01 0.84
C LEU A 149 -26.90 12.35 1.46
N LYS A 150 -27.29 12.74 2.68
CA LYS A 150 -28.48 12.21 3.37
C LYS A 150 -29.79 12.77 2.80
N ASN A 151 -29.76 13.99 2.27
CA ASN A 151 -30.94 14.68 1.72
C ASN A 151 -31.23 14.33 0.24
N ASN A 152 -30.34 13.59 -0.45
CA ASN A 152 -30.52 13.15 -1.84
C ASN A 152 -30.68 11.62 -1.92
N GLU A 153 -31.78 11.14 -2.49
CA GLU A 153 -32.07 9.70 -2.63
C GLU A 153 -31.04 8.95 -3.48
N VAL A 154 -30.38 9.63 -4.42
CA VAL A 154 -29.43 9.02 -5.38
C VAL A 154 -28.03 8.78 -4.78
N THR A 155 -27.60 9.58 -3.80
CA THR A 155 -26.26 9.51 -3.20
C THR A 155 -26.21 8.74 -1.88
N ARG A 156 -27.37 8.40 -1.32
CA ARG A 156 -27.52 7.63 -0.07
C ARG A 156 -26.77 6.28 -0.05
N PRO A 157 -26.71 5.46 -1.13
CA PRO A 157 -25.94 4.21 -1.12
C PRO A 157 -24.41 4.40 -1.25
N VAL A 158 -23.97 5.53 -1.81
CA VAL A 158 -22.53 5.86 -1.98
C VAL A 158 -21.89 6.26 -0.64
N ALA A 159 -22.68 6.74 0.32
CA ALA A 159 -22.21 7.19 1.63
C ALA A 159 -21.72 6.06 2.55
N THR A 160 -22.15 4.80 2.36
CA THR A 160 -22.02 3.77 3.39
C THR A 160 -21.03 2.64 3.13
N MET A 161 -20.76 2.24 1.87
CA MET A 161 -19.88 1.08 1.61
C MET A 161 -18.59 1.43 0.88
N ASP A 162 -18.66 2.13 -0.26
CA ASP A 162 -17.47 2.31 -1.10
C ASP A 162 -16.59 3.50 -0.68
N LEU A 163 -17.22 4.59 -0.22
CA LEU A 163 -16.47 5.76 0.26
C LEU A 163 -15.78 5.50 1.61
N ALA A 164 -16.37 4.65 2.46
CA ALA A 164 -15.78 4.28 3.74
C ALA A 164 -14.51 3.42 3.55
N TRP A 165 -14.55 2.46 2.63
CA TRP A 165 -13.38 1.63 2.30
C TRP A 165 -12.28 2.45 1.62
N VAL A 166 -12.61 3.25 0.59
CA VAL A 166 -11.64 4.13 -0.10
C VAL A 166 -11.11 5.21 0.83
N GLY A 167 -11.96 5.78 1.68
CA GLY A 167 -11.57 6.70 2.73
C GLY A 167 -10.60 6.06 3.72
N ALA A 168 -10.87 4.83 4.17
CA ALA A 168 -9.98 4.08 5.05
C ALA A 168 -8.64 3.75 4.37
N THR A 169 -8.64 3.34 3.08
CA THR A 169 -7.40 3.07 2.35
C THR A 169 -6.59 4.34 2.09
N ALA A 170 -7.25 5.45 1.78
CA ALA A 170 -6.61 6.74 1.54
C ALA A 170 -6.03 7.34 2.83
N LEU A 171 -6.77 7.23 3.95
CA LEU A 171 -6.34 7.72 5.26
C LEU A 171 -5.11 6.97 5.78
N ILE A 172 -4.93 5.70 5.40
CA ILE A 172 -3.75 4.89 5.78
C ILE A 172 -2.61 5.04 4.75
N GLY A 173 -2.94 5.01 3.47
CA GLY A 173 -1.94 5.05 2.39
C GLY A 173 -1.22 6.39 2.29
N PHE A 174 -1.94 7.50 2.49
CA PHE A 174 -1.36 8.85 2.39
C PHE A 174 -0.28 9.15 3.45
N PRO A 175 -0.51 8.93 4.77
CA PRO A 175 0.54 9.13 5.77
C PRO A 175 1.71 8.15 5.59
N LEU A 176 1.46 6.91 5.16
CA LEU A 176 2.53 5.95 4.88
C LEU A 176 3.45 6.41 3.74
N ILE A 177 2.87 6.89 2.62
CA ILE A 177 3.64 7.44 1.48
C ILE A 177 4.40 8.71 1.89
N PHE A 178 3.78 9.58 2.69
CA PHE A 178 4.42 10.79 3.20
C PHE A 178 5.64 10.45 4.08
N ILE A 179 5.50 9.49 5.00
CA ILE A 179 6.60 9.02 5.86
C ILE A 179 7.72 8.40 5.03
N ILE A 180 7.41 7.54 4.04
CA ILE A 180 8.42 6.94 3.15
C ILE A 180 9.18 8.02 2.38
N LYS A 181 8.49 9.02 1.83
CA LYS A 181 9.14 10.14 1.11
C LYS A 181 9.97 11.02 2.04
N LEU A 182 9.49 11.28 3.26
CA LEU A 182 10.22 12.06 4.26
C LEU A 182 11.50 11.33 4.70
N LEU A 183 11.41 10.02 4.99
CA LEU A 183 12.55 9.17 5.31
C LEU A 183 13.52 9.07 4.13
N SER A 184 13.02 8.99 2.89
CA SER A 184 13.85 8.97 1.68
C SER A 184 14.56 10.30 1.43
N ALA A 185 13.94 11.43 1.77
CA ALA A 185 14.55 12.74 1.62
C ALA A 185 15.64 12.98 2.68
N ILE A 186 15.42 12.54 3.91
CA ILE A 186 16.38 12.65 5.01
C ILE A 186 17.56 11.67 4.83
N SER A 187 17.28 10.45 4.36
CA SER A 187 18.28 9.39 4.19
C SER A 187 19.06 9.45 2.87
N ASN A 188 18.79 10.41 2.00
CA ASN A 188 19.58 10.63 0.79
C ASN A 188 20.65 11.70 1.07
N PRO A 189 21.86 11.34 1.54
CA PRO A 189 22.98 12.25 1.46
C PRO A 189 23.21 12.51 -0.03
N LYS A 190 23.08 13.78 -0.44
CA LYS A 190 23.34 14.23 -1.82
C LYS A 190 24.59 13.53 -2.36
N ARG A 191 24.42 12.52 -3.21
CA ARG A 191 25.54 11.93 -3.97
C ARG A 191 26.12 13.05 -4.81
N LYS A 192 27.35 13.48 -4.48
CA LYS A 192 28.13 14.37 -5.34
C LYS A 192 28.11 13.79 -6.76
N LYS A 193 27.56 14.54 -7.71
CA LYS A 193 27.62 14.19 -9.13
C LYS A 193 29.10 14.06 -9.52
N ARG A 194 29.54 12.85 -9.85
CA ARG A 194 30.80 12.68 -10.59
C ARG A 194 30.54 13.24 -11.99
N TYR A 195 31.20 14.33 -12.33
CA TYR A 195 31.27 14.81 -13.70
C TYR A 195 31.97 13.75 -14.54
N GLY A 196 31.22 13.11 -15.43
CA GLY A 196 31.74 12.23 -16.45
C GLY A 196 31.98 13.00 -17.74
N HIS A 197 33.14 12.73 -18.33
CA HIS A 197 33.47 12.86 -19.75
C HIS A 197 34.10 14.18 -20.24
N LYS A 198 35.41 14.15 -20.49
CA LYS A 198 35.96 14.56 -21.79
C LYS A 198 37.04 13.59 -22.24
N GLN A 199 36.88 13.15 -23.49
CA GLN A 199 37.79 12.34 -24.29
C GLN A 199 39.20 12.93 -24.39
N GLU A 200 40.14 12.01 -24.53
CA GLU A 200 41.52 12.21 -24.95
C GLU A 200 41.62 13.04 -26.24
N THR A 201 42.67 13.87 -26.31
CA THR A 201 43.26 14.27 -27.59
C THR A 201 44.75 13.94 -27.54
N ILE A 202 45.15 13.07 -28.46
CA ILE A 202 46.53 12.67 -28.73
C ILE A 202 47.20 13.83 -29.50
N THR A 203 48.32 14.34 -28.99
CA THR A 203 49.61 14.59 -29.68
C THR A 203 50.42 15.68 -28.96
N GLY A 204 51.70 15.40 -28.67
CA GLY A 204 52.58 16.38 -28.02
C GLY A 204 53.92 15.80 -27.58
N TYR A 205 54.69 15.30 -28.54
CA TYR A 205 56.07 14.85 -28.41
C TYR A 205 56.95 15.88 -27.68
N ARG A 206 57.52 15.57 -26.49
CA ARG A 206 58.73 16.21 -25.95
C ARG A 206 59.38 15.42 -24.80
N ARG A 207 60.21 14.45 -25.21
CA ARG A 207 61.62 14.24 -24.84
C ARG A 207 61.99 14.26 -23.34
N ALA A 208 62.45 13.07 -22.90
CA ALA A 208 63.08 12.79 -21.62
C ALA A 208 64.29 13.70 -21.27
N LYS A 209 64.44 13.97 -19.96
CA LYS A 209 65.75 14.09 -19.32
C LYS A 209 65.72 13.37 -17.96
N ARG A 210 66.44 12.25 -17.89
CA ARG A 210 66.93 11.64 -16.65
C ARG A 210 68.11 12.47 -16.14
N ARG A 211 68.18 12.77 -14.83
CA ARG A 211 69.38 12.59 -13.98
C ARG A 211 69.11 12.89 -12.49
N HIS A 212 69.97 12.28 -11.68
CA HIS A 212 69.92 11.84 -10.28
C HIS A 212 69.81 12.90 -9.17
N PRO A 213 69.53 12.46 -7.91
CA PRO A 213 69.62 13.27 -6.70
C PRO A 213 71.07 13.35 -6.19
N HIS A 214 71.39 14.45 -5.51
CA HIS A 214 72.58 14.57 -4.67
C HIS A 214 72.19 15.10 -3.29
N HIS A 215 72.61 14.31 -2.30
CA HIS A 215 72.94 14.61 -0.90
C HIS A 215 71.91 15.32 -0.02
#